data_AF-A1AYJ7-F1
#
_entry.id   AF-A1AYJ7-F1
#
_cell.length_a   1.000
_cell.length_b   1.000
_cell.length_c   1.000
_cell.angle_alpha   90.00
_cell.angle_beta   90.00
_cell.angle_gamma   90.00
#
_symmetry.space_group_name_H-M   'P 1'
#
loop_
_entity.id
_entity.type
_entity.pdbx_description
1 polymer ?
#
loop_
_entity_poly.entity_id
_entity_poly.type
_entity_poly.pdbx_seq_one_letter_code
_entity_poly.pdbx_strand_id
1 'polypeptide(L)'
;MQVVLSGSALSPLGWGGVATMEPVDRGELENFAVVAALDRIGYTGSLGILGWDYCGDVYSKLDRCLAAMRALDRRLQANPGWAEIVPRP
;
A
#
# COMPACT_ATOMS: atom_id res chain seq x y z
N MET A 1 -14.68 9.12 -2.67
CA MET A 1 -14.25 8.34 -1.49
C MET A 1 -12.76 8.06 -1.66
N GLN A 2 -12.00 7.86 -0.57
CA GLN A 2 -10.54 7.68 -0.61
C GLN A 2 -10.16 6.37 0.09
N VAL A 3 -9.17 5.67 -0.44
CA VAL A 3 -8.45 4.59 0.25
C VAL A 3 -7.06 5.13 0.57
N VAL A 4 -6.64 5.02 1.83
CA VAL A 4 -5.31 5.45 2.28
C VAL A 4 -4.50 4.23 2.65
N LEU A 5 -3.35 4.05 2.01
CA LEU A 5 -2.46 2.92 2.22
C LEU A 5 -1.24 3.31 3.05
N SER A 6 -0.77 2.38 3.86
CA SER A 6 0.54 2.39 4.49
C SER A 6 1.29 1.12 4.11
N GLY A 7 2.58 1.08 4.38
CA GLY A 7 3.21 -0.19 4.68
C GLY A 7 2.80 -0.62 6.09
N SER A 8 2.78 -1.92 6.36
CA SER A 8 2.48 -2.42 7.70
C SER A 8 3.24 -3.69 7.97
N ALA A 9 3.79 -3.86 9.16
CA ALA A 9 4.41 -5.11 9.60
C ALA A 9 3.83 -5.54 10.95
N LEU A 10 3.54 -6.84 11.10
CA LEU A 10 3.07 -7.38 12.37
C LEU A 10 4.12 -7.16 13.45
N SER A 11 3.71 -6.58 14.57
CA SER A 11 4.62 -6.28 15.65
C SER A 11 3.84 -6.09 16.96
N PRO A 12 4.25 -6.76 18.05
CA PRO A 12 3.67 -6.52 19.37
C PRO A 12 3.98 -5.12 19.90
N LEU A 13 4.93 -4.40 19.29
CA LEU A 13 5.24 -3.00 19.59
C LEU A 13 4.46 -2.01 18.71
N GLY A 14 3.64 -2.52 17.79
CA GLY A 14 2.82 -1.74 16.88
C GLY A 14 1.60 -1.10 17.56
N TRP A 15 0.85 -0.32 16.79
CA TRP A 15 -0.39 0.27 17.26
C TRP A 15 -1.37 -0.81 17.72
N GLY A 16 -1.93 -0.64 18.92
CA GLY A 16 -2.80 -1.63 19.56
C GLY A 16 -2.11 -2.96 19.90
N GLY A 17 -0.78 -3.03 19.85
CA GLY A 17 -0.02 -4.27 19.99
C GLY A 17 -0.14 -5.21 18.79
N VAL A 18 -0.54 -4.70 17.61
CA VAL A 18 -0.84 -5.51 16.42
C VAL A 18 0.16 -5.27 15.30
N ALA A 19 0.29 -4.03 14.82
CA ALA A 19 1.09 -3.73 13.64
C ALA A 19 1.73 -2.34 13.68
N THR A 20 2.92 -2.25 13.13
CA THR A 20 3.61 -0.97 12.88
C THR A 20 3.11 -0.35 11.59
N MET A 21 3.18 0.98 11.51
CA MET A 21 2.89 1.73 10.29
C MET A 21 4.21 2.11 9.62
N GLU A 22 4.34 1.75 8.36
CA GLU A 22 5.58 1.89 7.59
C GLU A 22 5.31 2.69 6.30
N PRO A 23 6.36 3.16 5.62
CA PRO A 23 6.27 3.56 4.21
C PRO A 23 5.63 2.48 3.33
N VAL A 24 4.81 2.86 2.35
CA VAL A 24 4.04 1.93 1.48
C VAL A 24 4.89 0.93 0.70
N ASP A 25 6.19 1.19 0.60
CA ASP A 25 7.19 0.33 -0.04
C ASP A 25 7.87 -0.64 0.95
N ARG A 26 7.40 -0.72 2.19
CA ARG A 26 7.98 -1.54 3.26
C ARG A 26 6.90 -2.28 4.06
N GLY A 27 7.33 -3.33 4.75
CA GLY A 27 6.48 -4.13 5.65
C GLY A 27 6.03 -5.43 4.99
N GLU A 28 5.03 -6.04 5.60
CA GLU A 28 4.44 -7.33 5.22
C GLU A 28 3.11 -7.16 4.47
N LEU A 29 2.47 -5.98 4.58
CA LEU A 29 1.24 -5.69 3.84
C LEU A 29 1.52 -5.60 2.33
N GLU A 30 0.91 -6.53 1.58
CA GLU A 30 1.02 -6.57 0.13
C GLU A 30 0.12 -5.53 -0.54
N ASN A 31 0.62 -4.30 -0.66
CA ASN A 31 -0.11 -3.19 -1.26
C ASN A 31 -0.45 -3.45 -2.75
N PHE A 32 0.34 -4.26 -3.48
CA PHE A 32 -0.01 -4.61 -4.86
C PHE A 32 -1.35 -5.36 -4.91
N ALA A 33 -1.57 -6.32 -4.02
CA ALA A 33 -2.80 -7.09 -3.95
C ALA A 33 -4.01 -6.24 -3.54
N VAL A 34 -3.82 -5.27 -2.63
CA VAL A 34 -4.88 -4.33 -2.25
C VAL A 34 -5.29 -3.46 -3.45
N VAL A 35 -4.32 -2.87 -4.16
CA VAL A 35 -4.61 -2.02 -5.33
C VAL A 35 -5.22 -2.84 -6.47
N ALA A 36 -4.73 -4.06 -6.72
CA ALA A 36 -5.33 -5.00 -7.66
C ALA A 36 -6.80 -5.30 -7.33
N ALA A 37 -7.12 -5.54 -6.06
CA ALA A 37 -8.48 -5.82 -5.64
C ALA A 37 -9.40 -4.61 -5.85
N LEU A 38 -8.90 -3.39 -5.62
CA LEU A 38 -9.63 -2.14 -5.87
C LEU A 38 -9.90 -1.93 -7.36
N ASP A 39 -8.91 -2.15 -8.22
CA ASP A 39 -9.04 -2.07 -9.68
C ASP A 39 -10.12 -3.05 -10.17
N ARG A 40 -10.08 -4.30 -9.71
CA ARG A 40 -11.04 -5.36 -10.09
C ARG A 40 -12.50 -5.04 -9.74
N ILE A 41 -12.74 -4.32 -8.65
CA ILE A 41 -14.11 -3.90 -8.26
C ILE A 41 -14.53 -2.58 -8.93
N GLY A 42 -13.71 -2.02 -9.83
CA GLY A 42 -13.99 -0.77 -10.51
C GLY A 42 -13.89 0.46 -9.61
N TYR A 43 -13.02 0.42 -8.60
CA TYR A 43 -12.82 1.57 -7.71
C TYR A 43 -12.20 2.75 -8.46
N THR A 44 -12.89 3.89 -8.48
CA THR A 44 -12.48 5.13 -9.17
C THR A 44 -12.09 6.26 -8.23
N GLY A 45 -12.04 5.97 -6.92
CA GLY A 45 -11.65 6.95 -5.91
C GLY A 45 -10.13 7.18 -5.86
N SER A 46 -9.71 8.10 -5.00
CA SER A 46 -8.29 8.41 -4.83
C SER A 46 -7.59 7.38 -3.96
N LEU A 47 -6.35 7.05 -4.35
CA LEU A 47 -5.40 6.32 -3.51
C LEU A 47 -4.46 7.32 -2.83
N GLY A 48 -4.46 7.33 -1.50
CA GLY A 48 -3.60 8.19 -0.69
C GLY A 48 -2.54 7.40 0.07
N ILE A 49 -1.56 8.12 0.60
CA ILE A 49 -0.50 7.58 1.45
C ILE A 49 -0.77 8.02 2.89
N LEU A 50 -0.72 7.08 3.83
CA LEU A 50 -0.85 7.33 5.26
C LEU A 50 0.54 7.61 5.84
N GLY A 51 0.82 8.89 6.12
CA GLY A 51 2.11 9.35 6.63
C GLY A 51 2.15 9.63 8.13
N TRP A 52 1.21 9.08 8.92
CA TRP A 52 0.98 9.47 10.32
C TRP A 52 2.24 9.38 11.20
N ASP A 53 3.11 8.40 10.97
CA ASP A 53 4.32 8.17 11.78
C ASP A 53 5.63 8.57 11.06
N TYR A 54 5.55 9.44 10.05
CA TYR A 54 6.74 9.87 9.33
C TYR A 54 7.45 10.97 10.12
N CYS A 55 8.44 10.58 10.93
CA CYS A 55 9.39 11.50 11.55
C CYS A 55 10.63 11.73 10.65
N GLY A 56 11.41 12.80 10.88
CA GLY A 56 12.64 13.09 10.15
C GLY A 56 12.41 13.71 8.77
N ASP A 57 13.14 13.27 7.74
CA ASP A 57 12.95 13.74 6.36
C ASP A 57 11.65 13.17 5.74
N VAL A 58 10.55 13.88 6.00
CA VAL A 58 9.21 13.52 5.53
C VAL A 58 9.10 13.62 4.01
N TYR A 59 9.75 14.61 3.39
CA TYR A 59 9.65 14.82 1.95
C TYR A 59 10.18 13.61 1.18
N SER A 60 11.40 13.16 1.49
CA SER A 60 12.00 12.01 0.81
C SER A 60 11.19 10.73 1.02
N LYS A 61 10.55 10.57 2.19
CA LYS A 61 9.64 9.44 2.44
C LYS A 61 8.39 9.51 1.56
N LEU A 62 7.75 10.68 1.46
CA LEU A 62 6.56 10.87 0.64
C LEU A 62 6.88 10.71 -0.85
N ASP A 63 8.00 11.25 -1.33
CA ASP A 63 8.43 11.10 -2.73
C ASP A 63 8.66 9.63 -3.09
N ARG A 64 9.36 8.90 -2.22
CA ARG A 64 9.56 7.45 -2.37
C ARG A 64 8.25 6.68 -2.38
N CYS A 65 7.32 7.01 -1.48
CA CYS A 65 5.99 6.38 -1.43
C CYS A 65 5.19 6.65 -2.70
N LEU A 66 5.21 7.89 -3.21
CA LEU A 66 4.54 8.26 -4.46
C LEU A 66 5.13 7.50 -5.65
N ALA A 67 6.46 7.38 -5.72
CA ALA A 67 7.13 6.60 -6.74
C ALA A 67 6.73 5.11 -6.69
N ALA A 68 6.63 4.53 -5.49
CA ALA A 68 6.18 3.16 -5.29
C ALA A 68 4.72 2.96 -5.75
N MET A 69 3.80 3.84 -5.36
CA MET A 69 2.40 3.79 -5.79
C MET A 69 2.26 3.87 -7.32
N ARG A 70 2.99 4.78 -7.97
CA ARG A 70 3.03 4.88 -9.44
C ARG A 70 3.65 3.65 -10.11
N ALA A 71 4.57 2.96 -9.44
CA ALA A 71 5.15 1.73 -9.95
C ALA A 71 4.15 0.56 -9.86
N LEU A 72 3.39 0.47 -8.77
CA LEU A 72 2.33 -0.53 -8.60
C LEU A 72 1.27 -0.38 -9.69
N ASP A 73 0.75 0.84 -9.88
CA ASP A 73 -0.23 1.15 -10.92
C ASP A 73 0.26 0.74 -12.32
N ARG A 74 1.48 1.18 -12.71
CA ARG A 74 2.08 0.78 -13.99
C ARG A 74 2.22 -0.74 -14.15
N ARG A 75 2.57 -1.46 -13.08
CA ARG A 75 2.72 -2.92 -13.13
C ARG A 75 1.37 -3.62 -13.30
N LEU A 76 0.31 -3.12 -12.67
CA LEU A 76 -1.05 -3.64 -12.85
C LEU A 76 -1.55 -3.44 -14.28
N GLN A 77 -1.37 -2.23 -14.83
CA GLN A 77 -1.74 -1.95 -16.22
C GLN A 77 -0.97 -2.84 -17.21
N ALA A 78 0.31 -3.12 -16.93
CA ALA A 78 1.14 -3.99 -17.77
C ALA A 78 0.84 -5.48 -17.58
N ASN A 79 0.28 -5.90 -16.44
CA ASN A 79 0.03 -7.31 -16.11
C ASN A 79 -1.36 -7.50 -15.48
N PRO A 80 -2.46 -7.35 -16.23
CA PRO A 80 -3.81 -7.44 -15.67
C PRO A 80 -4.11 -8.77 -14.98
N GLY A 81 -3.47 -9.87 -15.41
CA GLY A 81 -3.62 -11.19 -14.81
C GLY A 81 -2.96 -11.37 -13.44
N TRP A 82 -2.11 -10.44 -12.99
CA TRP A 82 -1.49 -10.50 -11.65
C TRP A 82 -2.44 -10.05 -10.54
N ALA A 83 -3.59 -9.48 -10.90
CA ALA A 83 -4.60 -9.04 -9.95
C ALA A 83 -5.43 -10.20 -9.34
N GLU A 84 -5.21 -11.44 -9.78
CA GLU A 84 -5.91 -12.61 -9.26
C GLU A 84 -5.40 -13.02 -7.88
N ILE A 85 -6.12 -12.60 -6.83
CA ILE A 85 -5.93 -13.14 -5.49
C ILE A 85 -6.61 -14.52 -5.44
N VAL A 86 -5.80 -15.57 -5.52
CA VAL A 86 -6.28 -16.95 -5.32
C VAL A 86 -6.35 -17.24 -3.82
N PRO A 87 -7.50 -17.65 -3.26
CA PRO A 87 -7.58 -18.07 -1.88
C PRO A 87 -6.59 -19.21 -1.63
N ARG A 88 -5.83 -19.13 -0.52
CA ARG A 88 -5.09 -20.33 -0.06
C ARG A 88 -6.12 -21.38 0.39
N PRO A 89 -5.90 -22.67 0.05
CA PRO A 89 -6.78 -23.75 0.47
C PRO A 89 -6.80 -23.92 1.99
#